data_AF-A0A0F4PVK9-F1
#
_entry.id   AF-A0A0F4PVK9-F1
#
_cell.length_a   1.000
_cell.length_b   1.000
_cell.length_c   1.000
_cell.angle_alpha   90.00
_cell.angle_beta   90.00
_cell.angle_gamma   90.00
#
_symmetry.space_group_name_H-M   'P 1'
#
loop_
_entity.id
_entity.type
_entity.pdbx_description
1 polymer ?
#
loop_
_entity_poly.entity_id
_entity_poly.type
_entity_poly.pdbx_seq_one_letter_code
_entity_poly.pdbx_strand_id
1 'polypeptide(L)'
;MDSAEITKATIEFAVKHGLGKSPELKYLYNAITFSPKHERYKGLMGVFAVQMREDRLKVQTFTGRLLLKINPKATERCEEAIFRLLPHWDVSAEEVVFYLREQFGKENMLTAINNLRAGQLSDSDFAQLDTVVHWLGCCER
;
A
#
# COMPACT_ATOMS: atom_id res chain seq x y z
N MET A 1 -11.27 14.75 4.86
CA MET A 1 -10.14 14.27 5.66
C MET A 1 -8.88 14.61 4.90
N ASP A 2 -7.84 15.04 5.61
CA ASP A 2 -6.49 15.09 5.07
C ASP A 2 -5.81 13.70 5.12
N SER A 3 -4.61 13.61 4.55
CA SER A 3 -3.83 12.37 4.45
C SER A 3 -3.55 11.77 5.82
N ALA A 4 -3.20 12.59 6.81
CA ALA A 4 -2.84 12.12 8.15
C ALA A 4 -4.08 11.56 8.88
N GLU A 5 -5.22 12.23 8.75
CA GLU A 5 -6.50 11.76 9.26
C GLU A 5 -6.90 10.43 8.60
N ILE A 6 -6.70 10.29 7.27
CA ILE A 6 -6.98 9.04 6.55
C ILE A 6 -6.08 7.92 7.05
N THR A 7 -4.76 8.14 7.13
CA THR A 7 -3.80 7.14 7.64
C THR A 7 -4.21 6.67 9.03
N LYS A 8 -4.45 7.62 9.95
CA LYS A 8 -4.84 7.32 11.33
C LYS A 8 -6.15 6.53 11.40
N ALA A 9 -7.20 7.00 10.72
CA ALA A 9 -8.51 6.37 10.76
C ALA A 9 -8.49 4.95 10.18
N THR A 10 -7.70 4.71 9.12
CA THR A 10 -7.54 3.38 8.53
C THR A 10 -6.83 2.42 9.48
N ILE A 11 -5.77 2.87 10.16
CA ILE A 11 -5.05 2.07 11.16
C ILE A 11 -5.98 1.72 12.33
N GLU A 12 -6.63 2.73 12.92
CA GLU A 12 -7.53 2.55 14.06
C GLU A 12 -8.69 1.61 13.74
N PHE A 13 -9.26 1.74 12.53
CA PHE A 13 -10.32 0.85 12.08
C PHE A 13 -9.83 -0.59 11.97
N ALA A 14 -8.71 -0.83 11.31
CA ALA A 14 -8.17 -2.17 11.11
C ALA A 14 -7.77 -2.84 12.43
N VAL A 15 -7.19 -2.09 13.38
CA VAL A 15 -6.86 -2.59 14.72
C VAL A 15 -8.14 -3.01 15.45
N LYS A 16 -9.16 -2.16 15.45
CA LYS A 16 -10.40 -2.38 16.20
C LYS A 16 -11.31 -3.46 15.60
N HIS A 17 -11.43 -3.50 14.27
CA HIS A 17 -12.43 -4.32 13.57
C HIS A 17 -11.82 -5.47 12.75
N GLY A 18 -10.48 -5.49 12.59
CA GLY A 18 -9.77 -6.48 11.78
C GLY A 18 -10.11 -6.40 10.29
N LEU A 19 -10.11 -7.55 9.62
CA LEU A 19 -10.40 -7.68 8.18
C LEU A 19 -11.89 -7.96 7.88
N GLY A 20 -12.73 -8.01 8.92
CA GLY A 20 -14.13 -8.39 8.83
C GLY A 20 -15.03 -7.30 8.24
N LYS A 21 -16.29 -7.67 7.98
CA LYS A 21 -17.32 -6.70 7.62
C LYS A 21 -17.85 -6.04 8.90
N SER A 22 -17.76 -4.72 8.97
CA SER A 22 -18.44 -3.92 9.99
C SER A 22 -19.29 -2.84 9.31
N PRO A 23 -20.45 -2.46 9.88
CA PRO A 23 -21.23 -1.33 9.37
C PRO A 23 -20.40 -0.05 9.25
N GLU A 24 -19.45 0.16 10.16
CA GLU A 24 -18.53 1.30 10.21
C GLU A 24 -17.56 1.35 9.02
N LEU A 25 -17.31 0.23 8.36
CA LEU A 25 -16.51 0.20 7.13
C LEU A 25 -17.12 1.10 6.05
N LYS A 26 -18.46 1.15 5.96
CA LYS A 26 -19.14 2.00 4.98
C LYS A 26 -18.92 3.48 5.28
N TYR A 27 -18.91 3.86 6.56
CA TYR A 27 -18.65 5.24 6.97
C TYR A 27 -17.20 5.63 6.66
N LEU A 28 -16.22 4.80 7.02
CA LEU A 28 -14.81 5.05 6.70
C LEU A 28 -14.59 5.15 5.17
N TYR A 29 -15.11 4.19 4.41
CA TYR A 29 -15.02 4.20 2.95
C TYR A 29 -15.59 5.49 2.35
N ASN A 30 -16.77 5.92 2.82
CA ASN A 30 -17.37 7.16 2.36
C ASN A 30 -16.53 8.38 2.75
N ALA A 31 -16.05 8.46 4.00
CA ALA A 31 -15.24 9.57 4.46
C ALA A 31 -13.95 9.73 3.62
N ILE A 32 -13.30 8.61 3.26
CA ILE A 32 -12.13 8.62 2.37
C ILE A 32 -12.55 9.04 0.95
N THR A 33 -13.62 8.47 0.38
CA THR A 33 -14.04 8.77 -0.99
C THR A 33 -14.66 10.16 -1.18
N PHE A 34 -15.08 10.84 -0.12
CA PHE A 34 -15.47 12.26 -0.15
C PHE A 34 -14.30 13.22 0.07
N SER A 35 -13.15 12.73 0.52
CA SER A 35 -11.94 13.54 0.70
C SER A 35 -11.31 13.94 -0.65
N PRO A 36 -10.47 15.00 -0.72
CA PRO A 36 -9.82 15.41 -1.97
C PRO A 36 -9.02 14.26 -2.60
N LYS A 37 -9.04 14.13 -3.93
CA LYS A 37 -8.46 12.98 -4.64
C LYS A 37 -6.99 12.71 -4.30
N HIS A 38 -6.18 13.78 -4.16
CA HIS A 38 -4.76 13.67 -3.85
C HIS A 38 -4.51 13.21 -2.40
N GLU A 39 -5.41 13.52 -1.46
CA GLU A 39 -5.31 13.10 -0.07
C GLU A 39 -5.61 11.60 0.10
N ARG A 40 -6.49 11.03 -0.74
CA ARG A 40 -6.85 9.60 -0.68
C ARG A 40 -5.65 8.70 -0.90
N TYR A 41 -4.89 8.97 -1.95
CA TYR A 41 -3.69 8.22 -2.28
C TYR A 41 -2.66 8.34 -1.16
N LYS A 42 -2.30 9.58 -0.82
CA LYS A 42 -1.29 9.88 0.19
C LYS A 42 -1.64 9.29 1.56
N GLY A 43 -2.89 9.40 1.98
CA GLY A 43 -3.35 8.87 3.26
C GLY A 43 -3.34 7.34 3.33
N LEU A 44 -3.80 6.66 2.28
CA LEU A 44 -3.79 5.19 2.24
C LEU A 44 -2.36 4.64 2.10
N MET A 45 -1.54 5.22 1.22
CA MET A 45 -0.12 4.84 1.12
C MET A 45 0.68 5.21 2.37
N GLY A 46 0.24 6.24 3.12
CA GLY A 46 0.86 6.66 4.38
C GLY A 46 0.88 5.56 5.45
N VAL A 47 -0.07 4.62 5.42
CA VAL A 47 -0.09 3.47 6.33
C VAL A 47 1.18 2.63 6.20
N PHE A 48 1.71 2.46 4.99
CA PHE A 48 2.91 1.67 4.73
C PHE A 48 4.21 2.37 5.12
N ALA A 49 4.15 3.68 5.42
CA ALA A 49 5.29 4.45 5.93
C ALA A 49 5.33 4.49 7.47
N VAL A 50 4.33 3.94 8.16
CA VAL A 50 4.27 3.92 9.62
C VAL A 50 4.94 2.65 10.15
N GLN A 51 5.91 2.80 11.04
CA GLN A 51 6.48 1.68 11.78
C GLN A 51 5.45 1.13 12.77
N MET A 52 4.96 -0.09 12.53
CA MET A 52 4.02 -0.79 13.40
C MET A 52 4.69 -2.00 14.04
N ARG A 53 4.50 -2.17 15.36
CA ARG A 53 5.00 -3.33 16.11
C ARG A 53 4.00 -4.48 16.13
N GLU A 54 2.72 -4.16 16.27
CA GLU A 54 1.62 -5.11 16.35
C GLU A 54 0.65 -4.89 15.19
N ASP A 55 -0.11 -5.93 14.84
CA ASP A 55 -1.19 -5.87 13.83
C ASP A 55 -0.78 -5.40 12.43
N ARG A 56 0.52 -5.23 12.15
CA ARG A 56 1.06 -4.70 10.88
C ARG A 56 0.45 -5.38 9.65
N LEU A 57 0.53 -6.71 9.58
CA LEU A 57 -0.05 -7.48 8.46
C LEU A 57 -1.55 -7.20 8.31
N LYS A 58 -2.31 -7.26 9.41
CA LYS A 58 -3.76 -7.02 9.42
C LYS A 58 -4.10 -5.62 8.91
N VAL A 59 -3.38 -4.59 9.38
CA VAL A 59 -3.58 -3.19 8.99
C VAL A 59 -3.22 -2.97 7.51
N GLN A 60 -2.09 -3.51 7.07
CA GLN A 60 -1.61 -3.35 5.70
C GLN A 60 -2.46 -4.11 4.69
N THR A 61 -2.89 -5.33 5.00
CA THR A 61 -3.87 -6.09 4.21
C THR A 61 -5.19 -5.34 4.08
N PHE A 62 -5.74 -4.81 5.18
CA PHE A 62 -6.95 -3.99 5.14
C PHE A 62 -6.78 -2.77 4.23
N THR A 63 -5.65 -2.08 4.38
CA THR A 63 -5.35 -0.88 3.60
C THR A 63 -5.14 -1.18 2.12
N GLY A 64 -4.44 -2.26 1.78
CA GLY A 64 -4.27 -2.71 0.41
C GLY A 64 -5.62 -3.05 -0.25
N ARG A 65 -6.54 -3.66 0.48
CA ARG A 65 -7.92 -3.87 -0.01
C ARG A 65 -8.68 -2.57 -0.23
N LEU A 66 -8.50 -1.58 0.63
CA LEU A 66 -9.08 -0.25 0.41
C LEU A 66 -8.46 0.44 -0.81
N LEU A 67 -7.15 0.32 -1.01
CA LEU A 67 -6.46 0.84 -2.19
C LEU A 67 -7.01 0.21 -3.48
N LEU A 68 -7.14 -1.10 -3.56
CA LEU A 68 -7.74 -1.79 -4.70
C LEU A 68 -9.20 -1.37 -4.93
N LYS A 69 -9.98 -1.26 -3.86
CA LYS A 69 -11.41 -0.93 -3.96
C LYS A 69 -11.68 0.52 -4.35
N ILE A 70 -10.97 1.47 -3.73
CA ILE A 70 -11.13 2.91 -3.98
C ILE A 70 -10.39 3.30 -5.26
N ASN A 71 -9.31 2.59 -5.55
CA ASN A 71 -8.40 2.78 -6.67
C ASN A 71 -8.01 4.26 -6.88
N PRO A 72 -7.48 4.95 -5.85
CA PRO A 72 -7.07 6.34 -6.01
C PRO A 72 -5.91 6.41 -7.01
N LYS A 73 -5.92 7.43 -7.88
CA LYS A 73 -4.82 7.62 -8.83
C LYS A 73 -3.52 7.90 -8.07
N ALA A 74 -2.45 7.18 -8.39
CA ALA A 74 -1.14 7.43 -7.82
C ALA A 74 -0.67 8.86 -8.12
N THR A 75 -0.11 9.53 -7.11
CA THR A 75 0.39 10.92 -7.24
C THR A 75 1.91 11.02 -7.25
N GLU A 76 2.62 9.90 -7.21
CA GLU A 76 4.08 9.81 -7.21
C GLU A 76 4.57 8.84 -8.28
N ARG A 77 5.88 8.81 -8.52
CA ARG A 77 6.48 7.90 -9.51
C ARG A 77 6.48 6.45 -9.01
N CYS A 78 6.55 5.50 -9.92
CA CYS A 78 6.53 4.08 -9.59
C CYS A 78 7.68 3.71 -8.62
N GLU A 79 8.88 4.22 -8.87
CA GLU A 79 10.05 4.03 -8.01
C GLU A 79 9.81 4.57 -6.59
N GLU A 80 9.20 5.75 -6.47
CA GLU A 80 8.94 6.40 -5.18
C GLU A 80 7.92 5.60 -4.37
N ALA A 81 6.88 5.09 -5.03
CA ALA A 81 5.86 4.27 -4.40
C ALA A 81 6.42 2.93 -3.91
N ILE A 82 7.26 2.27 -4.71
CA ILE A 82 7.91 1.01 -4.32
C ILE A 82 8.90 1.26 -3.19
N PHE A 83 9.77 2.27 -3.32
CA PHE A 83 10.77 2.60 -2.30
C PHE A 83 10.15 2.91 -0.94
N ARG A 84 8.99 3.60 -0.93
CA ARG A 84 8.24 3.90 0.30
C ARG A 84 7.79 2.64 1.05
N LEU A 85 7.51 1.54 0.35
CA LEU A 85 7.06 0.30 1.01
C LEU A 85 8.20 -0.35 1.80
N LEU A 86 9.43 -0.28 1.30
CA LEU A 86 10.53 -1.14 1.77
C LEU A 86 10.73 -1.11 3.30
N PRO A 87 10.83 0.05 3.97
CA PRO A 87 11.22 0.05 5.39
C PRO A 87 10.25 -0.67 6.34
N HIS A 88 8.95 -0.69 6.01
CA HIS A 88 7.90 -1.07 6.97
C HIS A 88 6.81 -1.99 6.41
N TRP A 89 6.87 -2.34 5.12
CA TRP A 89 5.92 -3.26 4.52
C TRP A 89 6.13 -4.69 5.02
N ASP A 90 5.02 -5.34 5.35
CA ASP A 90 4.95 -6.76 5.61
C ASP A 90 4.73 -7.50 4.30
N VAL A 91 5.69 -8.34 3.91
CA VAL A 91 5.71 -9.00 2.59
C VAL A 91 4.51 -9.90 2.32
N SER A 92 3.76 -10.29 3.36
CA SER A 92 2.51 -11.04 3.23
C SER A 92 1.29 -10.15 2.90
N ALA A 93 1.40 -8.83 3.00
CA ALA A 93 0.37 -7.88 2.58
C ALA A 93 0.49 -7.59 1.07
N GLU A 94 0.10 -8.56 0.25
CA GLU A 94 0.23 -8.53 -1.22
C GLU A 94 -0.65 -7.48 -1.91
N GLU A 95 -1.78 -7.08 -1.30
CA GLU A 95 -2.78 -6.25 -1.97
C GLU A 95 -2.25 -4.88 -2.41
N VAL A 96 -1.25 -4.32 -1.71
CA VAL A 96 -0.60 -3.07 -2.12
C VAL A 96 0.19 -3.23 -3.41
N VAL A 97 0.85 -4.38 -3.62
CA VAL A 97 1.59 -4.67 -4.85
C VAL A 97 0.63 -4.79 -6.03
N PHE A 98 -0.51 -5.43 -5.83
CA PHE A 98 -1.54 -5.52 -6.87
C PHE A 98 -2.12 -4.17 -7.23
N TYR A 99 -2.36 -3.31 -6.24
CA TYR A 99 -2.78 -1.93 -6.49
C TYR A 99 -1.71 -1.15 -7.29
N LEU A 100 -0.43 -1.23 -6.91
CA LEU A 100 0.64 -0.57 -7.67
C LEU A 100 0.73 -1.11 -9.11
N ARG A 101 0.51 -2.41 -9.31
CA ARG A 101 0.45 -3.02 -10.65
C ARG A 101 -0.69 -2.45 -11.48
N GLU A 102 -1.87 -2.23 -10.90
CA GLU A 102 -2.99 -1.58 -11.60
C GLU A 102 -2.68 -0.13 -11.97
N GLN A 103 -1.93 0.59 -11.12
CA GLN A 103 -1.59 1.99 -11.35
C GLN A 103 -0.48 2.18 -12.39
N PHE A 104 0.55 1.35 -12.35
CA PHE A 104 1.80 1.57 -13.09
C PHE A 104 2.03 0.54 -14.20
N GLY A 105 1.38 -0.63 -14.14
CA GLY A 105 1.65 -1.76 -15.01
C GLY A 105 2.87 -2.59 -14.58
N LYS A 106 2.85 -3.89 -14.92
CA LYS A 106 3.90 -4.86 -14.56
C LYS A 106 5.29 -4.43 -15.06
N GLU A 107 5.40 -4.11 -16.35
CA GLU A 107 6.69 -3.77 -16.97
C GLU A 107 7.32 -2.54 -16.33
N ASN A 108 6.53 -1.49 -16.07
CA ASN A 108 7.03 -0.28 -15.42
C ASN A 108 7.50 -0.56 -13.98
N MET A 109 6.78 -1.40 -13.24
CA MET A 109 7.22 -1.83 -11.91
C MET A 109 8.53 -2.63 -11.98
N LEU A 110 8.70 -3.54 -12.94
CA LEU A 110 9.95 -4.27 -13.12
C LEU A 110 11.11 -3.35 -13.48
N THR A 111 10.90 -2.36 -14.35
CA THR A 111 11.89 -1.32 -14.64
C THR A 111 12.25 -0.52 -13.38
N ALA A 112 11.25 -0.07 -12.62
CA ALA A 112 11.45 0.68 -11.38
C ALA A 112 12.25 -0.14 -10.35
N ILE A 113 11.96 -1.44 -10.20
CA ILE A 113 12.70 -2.35 -9.31
C ILE A 113 14.16 -2.45 -9.74
N ASN A 114 14.43 -2.63 -11.04
CA ASN A 114 15.80 -2.68 -11.55
C ASN A 114 16.57 -1.37 -11.31
N ASN A 115 15.90 -0.22 -11.47
CA ASN A 115 16.48 1.09 -11.17
C ASN A 115 16.83 1.22 -9.68
N LEU A 116 15.94 0.79 -8.79
CA LEU A 116 16.16 0.80 -7.34
C LEU A 116 17.34 -0.10 -6.95
N ARG A 117 17.46 -1.29 -7.57
CA ARG A 117 18.58 -2.22 -7.35
C ARG A 117 19.94 -1.68 -7.76
N ALA A 118 19.99 -0.78 -8.75
CA ALA A 118 21.22 -0.13 -9.17
C ALA A 118 21.69 0.96 -8.17
N GLY A 119 20.83 1.37 -7.24
CA GLY A 119 21.16 2.28 -6.16
C GLY A 119 21.85 1.62 -4.96
N GLN A 120 21.99 2.37 -3.87
CA GLN A 120 22.45 1.84 -2.59
C GLN A 120 21.23 1.42 -1.75
N LEU A 121 21.01 0.12 -1.66
CA LEU A 121 19.97 -0.50 -0.84
C LEU A 121 20.60 -1.45 0.18
N SER A 122 19.90 -1.68 1.29
CA SER A 122 20.29 -2.72 2.24
C SER A 122 19.92 -4.12 1.72
N ASP A 123 20.56 -5.17 2.25
CA ASP A 123 20.22 -6.56 1.91
C ASP A 123 18.74 -6.89 2.20
N SER A 124 18.18 -6.27 3.24
CA SER A 124 16.75 -6.39 3.58
C SER A 124 15.85 -5.79 2.50
N ASP A 125 16.21 -4.63 1.97
CA ASP A 125 15.46 -3.96 0.91
C ASP A 125 15.51 -4.78 -0.39
N PHE A 126 16.65 -5.40 -0.69
CA PHE A 126 16.76 -6.32 -1.83
C PHE A 126 15.81 -7.51 -1.72
N ALA A 127 15.76 -8.16 -0.55
CA ALA A 127 14.85 -9.29 -0.32
C ALA A 127 13.36 -8.91 -0.46
N GLN A 128 12.99 -7.70 -0.04
CA GLN A 128 11.63 -7.19 -0.23
C GLN A 128 11.34 -6.90 -1.69
N LEU A 129 12.28 -6.31 -2.44
CA LEU A 129 12.12 -6.13 -3.89
C LEU A 129 11.96 -7.47 -4.62
N ASP A 130 12.72 -8.50 -4.25
CA ASP A 130 12.50 -9.86 -4.77
C ASP A 130 11.09 -10.38 -4.48
N THR A 131 10.55 -10.07 -3.30
CA THR A 131 9.18 -10.44 -2.94
C THR A 131 8.14 -9.66 -3.76
N VAL A 132 8.38 -8.37 -4.07
CA VAL A 132 7.55 -7.62 -5.01
C VAL A 132 7.55 -8.30 -6.39
N VAL A 133 8.74 -8.69 -6.90
CA VAL A 133 8.86 -9.40 -8.18
C VAL A 133 8.09 -10.72 -8.17
N HIS A 134 8.18 -11.49 -7.07
CA HIS A 134 7.41 -12.72 -6.89
C HIS A 134 5.91 -12.47 -7.06
N TRP A 135 5.35 -11.50 -6.34
CA TRP A 135 3.93 -11.16 -6.42
C TRP A 135 3.50 -10.67 -7.80
N LEU A 136 4.36 -9.96 -8.53
CA LEU A 136 4.09 -9.54 -9.91
C LEU A 136 3.99 -10.74 -10.88
N GLY A 137 4.65 -11.86 -10.59
CA GLY A 137 4.58 -13.11 -11.36
C GLY A 137 3.38 -13.99 -11.02
N CYS A 138 2.87 -13.96 -9.80
CA CYS A 138 1.77 -14.82 -9.36
C CYS A 138 0.41 -14.52 -10.02
N CYS A 139 0.21 -13.31 -10.53
CA CYS A 139 -1.07 -12.86 -11.09
C CYS A 139 -1.18 -13.00 -12.62
N GLU A 140 -0.55 -14.03 -13.21
CA GLU A 140 -0.69 -14.44 -14.63
C GLU A 140 -1.85 -15.44 -14.86
N ARG A 141 -2.93 -15.36 -14.07
CA ARG A 141 -4.13 -16.20 -14.23
C ARG A 141 -5.25 -15.49 -14.95
#